data_AF-A0A920DG39-F1
#
_entry.id   AF-A0A920DG39-F1
#
_cell.length_a   1.000
_cell.length_b   1.000
_cell.length_c   1.000
_cell.angle_alpha   90.00
_cell.angle_beta   90.00
_cell.angle_gamma   90.00
#
_symmetry.space_group_name_H-M   'P 1'
#
loop_
_entity.id
_entity.type
_entity.pdbx_description
1 polymer ?
#
loop_
_entity_poly.entity_id
_entity_poly.type
_entity_poly.pdbx_seq_one_letter_code
_entity_poly.pdbx_strand_id
1 'polypeptide(L)' 'MKGNDQLLIKISKELKRACGVGGSVKDKQILIQGNHREKVMNILIERGFKVKASGG' A
#
# COMPACT_ATOMS: atom_id res chain seq x y z
N MET A 1 -6.02 20.84 5.28
CA MET A 1 -6.18 19.40 4.95
C MET A 1 -4.97 18.93 4.12
N LYS A 2 -3.88 18.39 4.74
CA LYS A 2 -2.66 17.94 4.00
C LYS A 2 -2.00 16.66 4.56
N GLY A 3 -2.54 16.04 5.62
CA GLY A 3 -1.88 14.93 6.33
C GLY A 3 -1.94 13.58 5.60
N ASN A 4 -3.05 13.27 4.94
CA ASN A 4 -3.27 11.92 4.40
C ASN A 4 -2.47 11.63 3.13
N ASP A 5 -2.23 12.62 2.26
CA ASP A 5 -1.53 12.38 0.99
C ASP A 5 -0.04 12.06 1.22
N GLN A 6 0.60 12.71 2.19
CA GLN A 6 1.97 12.38 2.57
C GLN A 6 2.09 10.97 3.16
N LEU A 7 1.09 10.54 3.94
CA LEU A 7 1.05 9.18 4.48
C LEU A 7 0.92 8.15 3.35
N LEU A 8 0.02 8.38 2.39
CA LEU A 8 -0.17 7.51 1.23
C LEU A 8 1.11 7.39 0.38
N ILE A 9 1.81 8.50 0.15
CA ILE A 9 3.10 8.50 -0.57
C ILE A 9 4.16 7.70 0.20
N LYS A 10 4.24 7.86 1.53
CA LYS A 10 5.19 7.10 2.37
C LYS A 10 4.91 5.60 2.32
N ILE A 11 3.66 5.20 2.55
CA ILE A 11 3.23 3.80 2.49
C ILE A 11 3.46 3.23 1.08
N SER A 12 3.13 3.98 0.03
CA SER A 12 3.34 3.54 -1.36
C SER A 12 4.80 3.26 -1.66
N LYS A 13 5.73 4.13 -1.25
CA LYS A 13 7.17 3.92 -1.46
C LYS A 13 7.66 2.66 -0.76
N GLU A 14 7.21 2.43 0.46
CA GLU A 14 7.59 1.25 1.23
C GLU A 14 7.04 -0.04 0.63
N LEU A 15 5.75 -0.09 0.31
CA LEU A 15 5.15 -1.28 -0.30
C LEU A 15 5.82 -1.62 -1.63
N LYS A 16 6.12 -0.61 -2.46
CA LYS A 16 6.90 -0.79 -3.69
C LYS A 16 8.30 -1.34 -3.43
N ARG A 17 9.01 -0.79 -2.44
CA ARG A 17 10.37 -1.25 -2.08
C ARG A 17 10.36 -2.67 -1.54
N ALA A 18 9.36 -3.02 -0.73
CA ALA A 18 9.20 -4.36 -0.19
C ALA A 18 8.81 -5.38 -1.27
N CYS A 19 7.98 -4.98 -2.24
CA CYS A 19 7.54 -5.86 -3.32
C CYS A 19 8.49 -5.88 -4.53
N GLY A 20 9.42 -4.93 -4.64
CA GLY A 20 10.34 -4.82 -5.77
C GLY A 20 9.65 -4.39 -7.08
N VAL A 21 8.52 -3.67 -6.98
CA VAL A 21 7.67 -3.35 -8.13
C VAL A 21 7.40 -1.85 -8.27
N GLY A 22 6.99 -1.48 -9.48
CA GLY A 22 6.45 -0.15 -9.79
C GLY A 22 5.05 0.06 -9.22
N GLY A 23 4.59 1.31 -9.29
CA GLY A 23 3.27 1.70 -8.82
C GLY A 23 3.13 3.20 -8.58
N SER A 24 1.90 3.67 -8.46
CA SER A 24 1.54 5.08 -8.36
C SER A 24 0.51 5.32 -7.25
N VAL A 25 0.42 6.57 -6.78
CA VAL A 25 -0.67 7.00 -5.90
C VAL A 25 -1.61 7.85 -6.75
N LYS A 26 -2.86 7.43 -6.87
CA LYS A 26 -3.89 8.12 -7.66
C LYS A 26 -5.21 8.06 -6.92
N ASP A 27 -5.97 9.16 -6.90
CA ASP A 27 -7.32 9.19 -6.31
C ASP A 27 -7.38 8.68 -4.86
N LYS A 28 -6.35 9.02 -4.05
CA LYS A 28 -6.16 8.54 -2.67
C LYS A 28 -6.02 7.01 -2.54
N GLN A 29 -5.65 6.33 -3.61
CA GLN A 29 -5.38 4.90 -3.66
C GLN A 29 -3.92 4.66 -4.06
N ILE A 30 -3.36 3.57 -3.54
CA ILE A 30 -2.03 3.10 -3.90
C ILE A 30 -2.19 1.95 -4.89
N LEU A 31 -1.66 2.12 -6.10
CA LEU A 31 -1.65 1.14 -7.15
C LEU A 31 -0.29 0.44 -7.15
N ILE A 32 -0.28 -0.89 -7.03
CA ILE A 32 0.92 -1.73 -7.01
C ILE A 32 0.79 -2.75 -8.13
N GLN A 33 1.86 -2.92 -8.92
CA GLN A 33 1.88 -3.88 -10.02
C GLN A 33 2.20 -5.29 -9.51
N GLY A 34 1.62 -6.31 -10.15
CA GLY A 34 1.87 -7.72 -9.82
C GLY A 34 0.95 -8.28 -8.73
N ASN A 35 1.17 -9.55 -8.40
CA ASN A 35 0.39 -10.26 -7.38
C ASN A 35 1.15 -10.30 -6.05
N HIS A 36 1.02 -9.22 -5.27
CA HIS A 36 1.66 -9.09 -3.96
C HIS A 36 0.64 -8.91 -2.83
N ARG A 37 -0.59 -9.40 -3.02
CA ARG A 37 -1.71 -9.22 -2.10
C ARG A 37 -1.32 -9.59 -0.67
N GLU A 38 -0.87 -10.82 -0.44
CA GLU A 38 -0.53 -11.31 0.89
C GLU A 38 0.62 -10.52 1.53
N LYS A 39 1.67 -10.24 0.76
CA LYS A 39 2.82 -9.46 1.24
C LYS A 39 2.43 -8.05 1.66
N VAL A 40 1.62 -7.37 0.84
CA VAL A 40 1.11 -6.03 1.15
C VAL A 40 0.22 -6.05 2.38
N MET A 41 -0.65 -7.06 2.51
CA MET A 41 -1.50 -7.22 3.69
C MET A 41 -0.67 -7.40 4.96
N ASN A 42 0.33 -8.29 4.94
CA ASN A 42 1.19 -8.53 6.10
C ASN A 42 1.93 -7.26 6.53
N ILE A 43 2.54 -6.53 5.60
CA ILE A 43 3.25 -5.27 5.92
C ILE A 43 2.31 -4.24 6.57
N LEU A 44 1.09 -4.13 6.06
CA LEU A 44 0.10 -3.21 6.61
C LEU A 44 -0.38 -3.66 8.01
N ILE A 45 -0.58 -4.96 8.22
CA ILE A 45 -0.94 -5.53 9.53
C ILE A 45 0.18 -5.31 10.54
N GLU A 46 1.44 -5.60 10.17
CA GLU A 46 2.62 -5.39 11.02
C GLU A 46 2.80 -3.92 11.43
N ARG A 47 2.35 -2.99 10.59
CA ARG A 47 2.32 -1.56 10.90
C ARG A 47 1.13 -1.12 11.76
N GLY A 48 0.26 -2.04 12.17
CA GLY A 48 -0.91 -1.77 12.99
C GLY A 48 -2.13 -1.25 12.22
N PHE A 49 -2.13 -1.35 10.88
CA PHE A 49 -3.32 -1.01 10.10
C PHE A 49 -4.32 -2.16 10.13
N LYS A 50 -5.61 -1.80 10.20
CA LYS A 50 -6.70 -2.76 10.02
C LYS A 50 -6.85 -3.06 8.53
N VAL A 51 -6.41 -4.23 8.11
CA VAL A 51 -6.49 -4.68 6.72
C VAL A 51 -7.70 -5.56 6.54
N LYS A 52 -8.47 -5.31 5.47
CA LYS A 52 -9.54 -6.19 5.01
C LYS A 52 -9.21 -6.64 3.59
N ALA A 53 -9.20 -7.94 3.38
CA ALA A 53 -9.10 -8.49 2.04
C ALA A 53 -10.36 -8.15 1.24
N SER A 54 -10.22 -7.40 0.15
CA SER A 54 -11.29 -7.19 -0.83
C SER A 54 -11.21 -8.25 -1.92
N GLY A 55 -12.36 -8.83 -2.30
CA GLY A 55 -12.47 -9.84 -3.35
C GLY A 55 -12.60 -11.26 -2.82
N GLY A 56 -13.68 -11.90 -3.27
CA GLY A 56 -13.92 -13.35 -3.38
C GLY A 56 -14.36 -13.63 -4.81
#